data_AF-A0A836T058-F1
#
_entry.id   AF-A0A836T058-F1
#
_cell.length_a   1.000
_cell.length_b   1.000
_cell.length_c   1.000
_cell.angle_alpha   90.00
_cell.angle_beta   90.00
_cell.angle_gamma   90.00
#
_symmetry.space_group_name_H-M   'P 1'
#
loop_
_entity.id
_entity.type
_entity.pdbx_description
1 polymer ?
#
loop_
_entity_poly.entity_id
_entity_poly.type
_entity_poly.pdbx_seq_one_letter_code
_entity_poly.pdbx_strand_id
1 'polypeptide(L)' 'MGKRPLIEEALKKVRNRYELVHAASKLAKRLYETGAESYVTEEGVPLKKTVIAIDEIAKGRAVIIRPSTSENKE' A
#
# COMPACT_ATOMS: atom_id res chain seq x y z
N MET A 1 -3.79 -21.21 2.10
CA MET A 1 -3.07 -20.18 2.91
C MET A 1 -2.91 -18.95 2.04
N GLY A 2 -3.20 -17.76 2.55
CA GLY A 2 -3.12 -16.52 1.75
C GLY A 2 -1.68 -16.21 1.30
N LYS A 3 -1.52 -15.70 0.08
CA LYS A 3 -0.24 -15.24 -0.46
C LYS A 3 0.40 -14.20 0.47
N ARG A 4 1.69 -14.38 0.79
CA ARG A 4 2.45 -13.37 1.55
C ARG A 4 2.63 -12.11 0.68
N PRO A 5 2.34 -10.91 1.20
CA PRO A 5 2.58 -9.66 0.48
C PRO A 5 4.08 -9.42 0.26
N LEU A 6 4.41 -8.62 -0.76
CA LEU A 6 5.78 -8.27 -1.14
C LEU A 6 6.40 -7.20 -0.21
N ILE A 7 6.51 -7.52 1.08
CA ILE A 7 6.94 -6.55 2.12
C ILE A 7 8.34 -6.00 1.85
N GLU A 8 9.31 -6.86 1.52
CA GLU A 8 10.70 -6.43 1.29
C GLU A 8 10.81 -5.46 0.11
N GLU A 9 10.04 -5.70 -0.96
CA GLU A 9 10.00 -4.79 -2.11
C GLU A 9 9.27 -3.48 -1.78
N ALA A 10 8.20 -3.55 -0.98
CA ALA A 10 7.50 -2.35 -0.50
C ALA A 10 8.40 -1.48 0.41
N LEU A 11 9.24 -2.09 1.24
CA LEU A 11 10.19 -1.38 2.11
C LEU A 11 11.19 -0.54 1.31
N LYS A 12 11.56 -0.96 0.09
CA LYS A 12 12.44 -0.19 -0.80
C LYS A 12 11.77 1.09 -1.36
N LYS A 13 10.45 1.24 -1.22
CA LYS A 13 9.66 2.37 -1.76
C LYS A 13 9.28 3.39 -0.68
N VAL A 14 9.62 3.11 0.58
CA VAL A 14 9.30 3.94 1.74
C VAL A 14 10.57 4.31 2.50
N ARG A 15 10.47 5.30 3.40
CA ARG A 15 11.55 5.75 4.28
C ARG A 15 11.80 4.78 5.43
N ASN A 16 10.73 4.16 5.95
CA ASN A 16 10.80 3.25 7.09
C ASN A 16 9.54 2.36 7.18
N ARG A 17 9.59 1.39 8.10
CA ARG A 17 8.50 0.42 8.33
C ARG A 17 7.19 1.09 8.75
N TYR A 18 7.25 2.19 9.51
CA TYR A 18 6.05 2.91 9.93
C TYR A 18 5.37 3.61 8.75
N GLU A 19 6.14 4.22 7.85
CA GLU A 19 5.60 4.82 6.62
C GLU A 19 4.90 3.77 5.75
N LEU A 20 5.45 2.56 5.65
CA LEU A 20 4.78 1.45 4.96
C LEU A 20 3.42 1.13 5.58
N VAL A 21 3.36 1.00 6.91
CA VAL A 21 2.10 0.70 7.62
C VAL A 21 1.07 1.80 7.37
N HIS A 22 1.46 3.06 7.50
CA HIS A 22 0.55 4.19 7.28
C HIS A 22 0.07 4.28 5.82
N ALA A 23 0.99 4.15 4.85
CA ALA A 23 0.66 4.20 3.43
C ALA A 23 -0.27 3.05 3.02
N ALA A 24 0.07 1.82 3.41
CA ALA A 24 -0.74 0.64 3.11
C ALA A 24 -2.13 0.73 3.76
N SER A 25 -2.24 1.23 4.99
CA SER A 25 -3.52 1.39 5.69
C SER A 25 -4.43 2.41 5.00
N LYS A 26 -3.87 3.56 4.59
CA LYS A 26 -4.63 4.60 3.86
C LYS A 26 -5.13 4.07 2.51
N LEU A 27 -4.27 3.39 1.77
CA LEU A 27 -4.64 2.81 0.48
C LEU A 27 -5.69 1.70 0.63
N ALA A 28 -5.51 0.80 1.60
CA ALA A 28 -6.49 -0.24 1.89
C ALA A 28 -7.86 0.36 2.25
N LYS A 29 -7.90 1.40 3.10
CA LYS A 29 -9.13 2.13 3.43
C LYS A 29 -9.82 2.67 2.17
N ARG A 30 -9.08 3.34 1.27
CA ARG A 30 -9.62 3.82 0.00
C ARG A 30 -10.18 2.68 -0.86
N LEU A 31 -9.51 1.54 -0.92
CA LEU A 31 -10.01 0.36 -1.65
C LEU A 31 -11.31 -0.20 -1.03
N TYR A 32 -11.49 -0.10 0.29
CA TYR A 32 -12.75 -0.45 0.93
C TYR A 32 -13.86 0.54 0.58
N GLU A 33 -13.59 1.84 0.66
CA GLU A 33 -14.57 2.91 0.42
C GLU A 33 -15.03 3.00 -1.04
N THR A 34 -14.13 2.77 -1.99
CA THR A 34 -14.41 2.84 -3.43
C THR A 34 -15.11 1.61 -3.98
N GLY A 35 -15.37 0.60 -3.13
CA GLY A 35 -15.95 -0.66 -3.59
C GLY A 35 -15.03 -1.46 -4.52
N ALA A 36 -13.74 -1.11 -4.60
CA ALA A 36 -12.79 -1.82 -5.47
C ALA A 36 -12.88 -3.32 -5.19
N GLU A 37 -13.16 -4.09 -6.24
CA GLU A 37 -13.40 -5.53 -6.14
C GLU A 37 -12.21 -6.19 -5.46
N SER A 38 -12.49 -7.07 -4.50
CA SER A 38 -11.44 -7.89 -3.90
C SER A 38 -10.88 -8.76 -5.00
N TYR A 39 -9.69 -8.43 -5.52
CA TYR A 39 -9.06 -9.18 -6.59
C TYR A 39 -9.00 -10.66 -6.18
N VAL A 40 -9.65 -11.49 -6.98
CA VAL A 40 -9.58 -12.94 -6.85
C VAL A 40 -8.24 -13.35 -7.45
N THR A 41 -7.42 -14.11 -6.72
CA THR A 41 -6.24 -14.75 -7.33
C THR A 41 -6.67 -15.69 -8.45
N GLU A 42 -5.74 -16.12 -9.32
CA GLU A 42 -6.01 -17.17 -10.31
C GLU A 42 -6.60 -18.45 -9.69
N GLU A 43 -6.39 -18.65 -8.38
CA GLU A 43 -6.87 -19.77 -7.57
C GLU A 43 -8.25 -19.52 -6.92
N GLY A 44 -8.95 -18.42 -7.22
CA GLY A 44 -10.26 -18.15 -6.63
C GLY A 44 -10.21 -17.53 -5.22
N VAL A 45 -9.04 -17.18 -4.69
CA VAL A 45 -8.91 -16.70 -3.30
C VAL A 45 -9.02 -15.17 -3.25
N PRO A 46 -9.97 -14.60 -2.49
CA PRO A 46 -10.05 -13.16 -2.29
C PRO A 46 -8.78 -12.63 -1.62
N LEU A 47 -8.06 -11.74 -2.31
CA LEU A 47 -6.95 -11.01 -1.71
C LEU A 47 -7.48 -9.94 -0.76
N LYS A 48 -6.99 -9.95 0.48
CA LYS A 48 -7.26 -8.87 1.43
C LYS A 48 -6.73 -7.56 0.86
N LYS A 49 -7.51 -6.48 0.96
CA LYS A 49 -7.15 -5.15 0.43
C LYS A 49 -5.84 -4.60 1.01
N THR A 50 -5.47 -5.01 2.21
CA THR A 50 -4.16 -4.73 2.80
C THR A 50 -3.00 -5.40 2.06
N VAL A 51 -3.18 -6.64 1.58
CA VAL A 51 -2.18 -7.33 0.76
C VAL A 51 -2.04 -6.64 -0.59
N ILE A 52 -3.17 -6.30 -1.22
CA ILE A 52 -3.20 -5.52 -2.48
C ILE A 52 -2.46 -4.19 -2.28
N ALA A 53 -2.77 -3.44 -1.22
CA ALA A 53 -2.13 -2.16 -0.96
C ALA A 53 -0.60 -2.26 -0.81
N ILE A 54 -0.11 -3.29 -0.11
CA ILE A 54 1.35 -3.52 0.02
C ILE A 54 1.96 -3.86 -1.34
N ASP A 55 1.32 -4.70 -2.13
CA ASP A 55 1.80 -5.08 -3.46
C ASP A 55 1.78 -3.90 -4.47
N GLU A 56 0.78 -3.02 -4.39
CA GLU A 56 0.73 -1.79 -5.19
C GLU A 56 1.88 -0.83 -4.85
N ILE A 57 2.22 -0.73 -3.56
CA ILE A 57 3.39 0.04 -3.10
C ILE A 57 4.67 -0.61 -3.62
N ALA A 58 4.84 -1.93 -3.44
CA ALA A 58 6.00 -2.67 -3.93
C ALA A 58 6.24 -2.48 -5.43
N LYS A 59 5.17 -2.54 -6.23
CA LYS A 59 5.22 -2.36 -7.69
C LYS A 59 5.39 -0.90 -8.12
N GLY A 60 5.38 0.06 -7.19
CA GLY A 60 5.47 1.49 -7.49
C GLY A 60 4.23 2.08 -8.15
N ARG A 61 3.09 1.37 -8.11
CA ARG A 61 1.80 1.83 -8.67
C ARG A 61 1.06 2.74 -7.70
N ALA A 62 1.33 2.63 -6.40
CA ALA A 62 0.89 3.57 -5.39
C ALA A 62 1.99 4.61 -5.10
N VAL A 63 1.67 5.89 -5.26
CA VAL A 63 2.60 7.00 -4.99
C VAL A 63 2.36 7.56 -3.59
N ILE A 64 3.43 7.65 -2.79
CA ILE A 64 3.39 8.25 -1.45
C ILE A 64 3.73 9.73 -1.59
N ILE A 65 2.72 10.58 -1.45
CA ILE A 65 2.89 12.04 -1.45
C ILE A 65 3.38 12.45 -0.07
N ARG A 66 4.52 13.14 -0.04
CA ARG A 66 5.11 13.70 1.18
C ARG A 66 4.98 15.21 1.08
N PRO A 67 4.45 15.90 2.09
CA PRO A 67 4.54 17.36 2.10
C PRO A 67 6.02 17.73 2.03
N SER A 68 6.38 18.61 1.09
CA SER A 68 7.71 19.23 1.10
C SER A 68 7.82 20.00 2.41
N THR A 69 8.78 19.64 3.25
CA THR A 69 9.21 20.48 4.36
C THR A 69 9.90 21.70 3.76
N SER A 70 9.11 22.64 3.28
CA SER A 70 9.50 24.01 2.95
C SER A 70 8.68 24.94 3.84
N GLU A 71 8.88 24.80 5.15
CA GLU A 71 8.60 25.85 6.12
C GLU A 71 9.94 26.51 6.47
N ASN A 72 10.49 27.26 5.52
CA ASN A 72 11.22 28.47 5.87
C ASN A 72 10.14 29.53 6.08
N LYS A 73 9.86 29.85 7.34
CA LYS A 73 9.37 31.18 7.70
C LYS A 73 10.12 31.61 8.96
N GLU A 74 10.69 32.80 8.81
CA GLU A 74 11.61 33.55 9.67
C GLU A 74 11.15 33.69 11.12
#